data_AF-L8LTG7-F1
#
_entry.id   AF-L8LTG7-F1
#
_cell.length_a   1.000
_cell.length_b   1.000
_cell.length_c   1.000
_cell.angle_alpha   90.00
_cell.angle_beta   90.00
_cell.angle_gamma   90.00
#
_symmetry.space_group_name_H-M   'P 1'
#
loop_
_entity.id
_entity.type
_entity.pdbx_description
1 polymer ?
#
loop_
_entity_poly.entity_id
_entity_poly.type
_entity_poly.pdbx_seq_one_letter_code
_entity_poly.pdbx_strand_id
1 'polypeptide(L)'
;PNGRNSAGQSYVVFGRNGGFNSSLNLSSLNGSNGFAINGINADDSSGESVSSAGDINGDGFDDLIIGAYRADANGRYSGQSYVVFGSNGGFSASLNLSSLNGSNGFAINGINHRDNSGRSVSSAGDINGDGFDDLIIGADGADPNGSSSGQSYVVFGRPTNPPNITVTVSPSSVTENGTTNLVYTFTRTGSTSIALNNVNFNVGGTATFNNDYTQTGANSFNFTTGRINFAAGSNTATVTLDPTEDTTVEPNETAMLTLATGMGYTVGTPSDATGTIANDDFATISVRVSPTSVSENGSTNLVYTFTRNGNTSSALSNVNFNVGGTATFNNDYTQTGASSFNATTGRINFAAGSATAIVTVDPRGDSVVEPNETAMLTLATGTGYTVGTPSAATGTIANDDFATISVRVSPSSVTENGATNLVYTFTRTGSIGSVLSNVNFNVGGTATFNNDYTQTGASSFNATTGRVNFAAGSATAIVTVDPRGDSVVEPNETVMLTLATGTGYTVGSPNAVTGTIANDDLLTPGGLSLNELSQEIPDLSLGTNTFVEINTIATEELTSMASFNADFNPEFGVVM
;
A
#
# COMPACT_ATOMS: atom_id res chain seq x y z
N PRO A 1 83.28 -7.69 7.12
CA PRO A 1 82.95 -8.32 5.81
C PRO A 1 83.58 -7.53 4.66
N ASN A 2 83.76 -8.14 3.48
CA ASN A 2 84.24 -7.45 2.26
C ASN A 2 85.55 -6.65 2.42
N GLY A 3 86.45 -7.07 3.33
CA GLY A 3 87.71 -6.37 3.62
C GLY A 3 87.58 -5.06 4.41
N ARG A 4 86.38 -4.74 4.94
CA ARG A 4 86.11 -3.52 5.72
C ARG A 4 86.20 -3.81 7.23
N ASN A 5 87.11 -3.11 7.92
CA ASN A 5 87.29 -3.20 9.36
C ASN A 5 86.03 -2.72 10.09
N SER A 6 85.58 -3.48 11.09
CA SER A 6 84.44 -3.10 11.96
C SER A 6 83.13 -2.76 11.24
N ALA A 7 82.98 -3.12 9.96
CA ALA A 7 81.71 -2.94 9.25
C ALA A 7 80.57 -3.75 9.87
N GLY A 8 80.94 -4.85 10.55
CA GLY A 8 80.00 -5.70 11.26
C GLY A 8 79.35 -6.74 10.35
N GLN A 9 78.96 -7.87 10.92
CA GLN A 9 78.33 -8.97 10.21
C GLN A 9 77.42 -9.75 11.16
N SER A 10 76.18 -9.99 10.73
CA SER A 10 75.23 -10.84 11.44
C SER A 10 75.00 -12.13 10.65
N TYR A 11 74.43 -13.15 11.29
CA TYR A 11 74.16 -14.43 10.66
C TYR A 11 72.77 -14.90 11.03
N VAL A 12 72.02 -15.36 10.04
CA VAL A 12 70.76 -16.08 10.25
C VAL A 12 71.06 -17.56 10.10
N VAL A 13 70.67 -18.36 11.08
CA VAL A 13 70.82 -19.82 11.05
C VAL A 13 69.41 -20.42 11.03
N PHE A 14 69.10 -21.22 10.01
CA PHE A 14 67.78 -21.84 9.92
C PHE A 14 67.64 -23.03 10.85
N GLY A 15 66.54 -23.07 11.59
CA GLY A 15 66.15 -24.23 12.38
C GLY A 15 65.97 -25.48 11.50
N ARG A 16 66.22 -26.66 12.08
CA ARG A 16 66.07 -27.94 11.38
C ARG A 16 65.67 -29.06 12.32
N ASN A 17 64.85 -29.99 11.82
CA ASN A 17 64.26 -31.09 12.61
C ASN A 17 65.30 -32.05 13.19
N GLY A 18 66.47 -32.19 12.55
CA GLY A 18 67.57 -33.03 13.04
C GLY A 18 68.46 -32.41 14.12
N GLY A 19 68.14 -31.20 14.61
CA GLY A 19 68.96 -30.47 15.58
C GLY A 19 70.32 -30.01 15.03
N PHE A 20 71.12 -29.34 15.87
CA PHE A 20 72.45 -28.85 15.49
C PHE A 20 73.56 -29.75 16.03
N ASN A 21 74.70 -29.77 15.32
CA ASN A 21 75.93 -30.32 15.89
C ASN A 21 76.37 -29.43 17.07
N SER A 22 77.19 -29.96 17.97
CA SER A 22 77.76 -29.19 19.09
C SER A 22 78.59 -27.97 18.66
N SER A 23 79.03 -27.94 17.40
CA SER A 23 79.64 -26.79 16.76
C SER A 23 79.04 -26.57 15.36
N LEU A 24 78.61 -25.35 15.09
CA LEU A 24 78.17 -24.90 13.77
C LEU A 24 79.17 -23.89 13.22
N ASN A 25 79.76 -24.20 12.08
CA ASN A 25 80.67 -23.28 11.39
C ASN A 25 79.85 -22.31 10.51
N LEU A 26 79.86 -21.02 10.84
CA LEU A 26 79.09 -19.99 10.11
C LEU A 26 79.55 -19.81 8.65
N SER A 27 80.78 -20.21 8.31
CA SER A 27 81.23 -20.22 6.91
C SER A 27 80.57 -21.30 6.05
N SER A 28 79.88 -22.27 6.67
CA SER A 28 79.12 -23.31 5.96
C SER A 28 77.69 -22.88 5.57
N LEU A 29 77.30 -21.66 5.92
CA LEU A 29 76.01 -21.11 5.55
C LEU A 29 75.95 -20.83 4.05
N ASN A 30 74.91 -21.33 3.38
CA ASN A 30 74.83 -21.36 1.92
C ASN A 30 73.51 -20.84 1.34
N GLY A 31 72.63 -20.30 2.19
CA GLY A 31 71.30 -19.83 1.81
C GLY A 31 70.18 -20.84 2.06
N SER A 32 70.49 -22.14 2.12
CA SER A 32 69.51 -23.20 2.45
C SER A 32 69.53 -23.61 3.92
N ASN A 33 70.61 -23.33 4.64
CA ASN A 33 70.79 -23.61 6.08
C ASN A 33 70.98 -22.33 6.92
N GLY A 34 70.80 -21.16 6.30
CA GLY A 34 71.11 -19.85 6.85
C GLY A 34 72.02 -19.05 5.92
N PHE A 35 72.31 -17.81 6.30
CA PHE A 35 73.09 -16.88 5.48
C PHE A 35 73.75 -15.79 6.32
N ALA A 36 74.78 -15.16 5.77
CA ALA A 36 75.44 -14.01 6.37
C ALA A 36 74.79 -12.68 5.93
N ILE A 37 74.70 -11.72 6.84
CA ILE A 37 74.25 -10.35 6.55
C ILE A 37 75.43 -9.41 6.75
N ASN A 38 75.87 -8.78 5.67
CA ASN A 38 77.07 -7.96 5.64
C ASN A 38 76.73 -6.49 5.87
N GLY A 39 77.39 -5.89 6.88
CA GLY A 39 77.41 -4.45 7.10
C GLY A 39 78.02 -3.67 5.93
N ILE A 40 77.71 -2.37 5.87
CA ILE A 40 78.05 -1.51 4.75
C ILE A 40 79.46 -0.94 4.92
N ASN A 41 79.66 0.15 5.65
CA ASN A 41 80.94 0.86 5.69
C ASN A 41 81.83 0.38 6.84
N ALA A 42 83.12 0.67 6.76
CA ALA A 42 84.02 0.42 7.87
C ALA A 42 83.55 1.22 9.11
N ASP A 43 83.74 0.63 10.29
CA ASP A 43 83.38 1.22 11.59
C ASP A 43 81.89 1.44 11.88
N ASP A 44 80.96 1.04 11.00
CA ASP A 44 79.51 1.13 11.23
C ASP A 44 79.02 0.23 12.40
N SER A 45 79.79 -0.80 12.77
CA SER A 45 79.44 -1.76 13.83
C SER A 45 78.07 -2.42 13.63
N SER A 46 77.72 -2.77 12.39
CA SER A 46 76.47 -3.48 12.09
C SER A 46 76.41 -4.85 12.80
N GLY A 47 75.26 -5.19 13.36
CA GLY A 47 75.07 -6.45 14.05
C GLY A 47 75.48 -6.44 15.53
N GLU A 48 75.80 -5.27 16.09
CA GLU A 48 76.00 -5.10 17.54
C GLU A 48 74.72 -5.47 18.31
N SER A 49 73.56 -5.12 17.77
CA SER A 49 72.24 -5.50 18.27
C SER A 49 71.42 -6.07 17.12
N VAL A 50 70.80 -7.23 17.33
CA VAL A 50 69.89 -7.88 16.39
C VAL A 50 68.69 -8.42 17.16
N SER A 51 67.51 -8.40 16.53
CA SER A 51 66.30 -8.99 17.09
C SER A 51 65.37 -9.43 15.97
N SER A 52 64.47 -10.37 16.28
CA SER A 52 63.29 -10.59 15.43
C SER A 52 62.53 -9.26 15.34
N ALA A 53 62.05 -8.93 14.15
CA ALA A 53 61.15 -7.81 13.94
C ALA A 53 59.67 -8.24 13.99
N GLY A 54 59.39 -9.55 13.94
CA GLY A 54 58.03 -10.05 13.68
C GLY A 54 57.65 -9.85 12.21
N ASP A 55 56.40 -10.05 11.85
CA ASP A 55 55.91 -9.78 10.48
C ASP A 55 55.40 -8.34 10.39
N ILE A 56 56.31 -7.40 10.11
CA ILE A 56 55.97 -5.97 10.11
C ILE A 56 55.30 -5.56 8.80
N ASN A 57 55.40 -6.41 7.77
CA ASN A 57 55.02 -6.12 6.40
C ASN A 57 53.77 -6.91 5.94
N GLY A 58 53.29 -7.84 6.77
CA GLY A 58 52.09 -8.63 6.60
C GLY A 58 52.18 -9.71 5.51
N ASP A 59 53.37 -10.15 5.12
CA ASP A 59 53.55 -11.15 4.07
C ASP A 59 53.55 -12.60 4.59
N GLY A 60 53.45 -12.78 5.90
CA GLY A 60 53.40 -14.06 6.59
C GLY A 60 54.77 -14.62 6.98
N PHE A 61 55.86 -13.86 6.79
CA PHE A 61 57.21 -14.27 7.17
C PHE A 61 57.81 -13.29 8.18
N ASP A 62 58.37 -13.83 9.28
CA ASP A 62 59.07 -13.00 10.26
C ASP A 62 60.25 -12.25 9.62
N ASP A 63 60.33 -10.96 9.92
CA ASP A 63 61.37 -10.03 9.53
C ASP A 63 62.48 -9.94 10.60
N LEU A 64 63.58 -9.27 10.26
CA LEU A 64 64.73 -9.08 11.16
C LEU A 64 65.11 -7.60 11.25
N ILE A 65 65.41 -7.11 12.45
CA ILE A 65 66.02 -5.78 12.66
C ILE A 65 67.47 -5.87 13.14
N ILE A 66 68.34 -5.05 12.55
CA ILE A 66 69.79 -5.03 12.77
C ILE A 66 70.25 -3.60 13.06
N GLY A 67 70.92 -3.39 14.19
CA GLY A 67 71.51 -2.12 14.58
C GLY A 67 72.93 -1.91 14.03
N ALA A 68 73.23 -0.69 13.58
CA ALA A 68 74.54 -0.20 13.17
C ALA A 68 74.78 1.19 13.78
N TYR A 69 74.95 1.22 15.10
CA TYR A 69 74.90 2.45 15.90
C TYR A 69 76.00 3.46 15.61
N ARG A 70 77.07 3.06 14.92
CA ARG A 70 78.18 3.95 14.52
C ARG A 70 78.09 4.40 13.06
N ALA A 71 77.04 4.03 12.34
CA ALA A 71 76.87 4.46 10.97
C ALA A 71 76.67 5.99 10.87
N ASP A 72 77.19 6.58 9.79
CA ASP A 72 77.31 8.03 9.64
C ASP A 72 76.24 8.63 8.68
N ALA A 73 75.02 8.08 8.69
CA ALA A 73 73.98 8.42 7.71
C ALA A 73 73.63 9.91 7.66
N ASN A 74 73.53 10.56 8.82
CA ASN A 74 73.18 11.98 8.95
C ASN A 74 74.21 12.76 9.79
N GLY A 75 75.42 12.24 9.89
CA GLY A 75 76.50 12.80 10.70
C GLY A 75 77.24 11.72 11.49
N ARG A 76 78.44 12.04 12.00
CA ARG A 76 79.28 11.05 12.66
C ARG A 76 78.53 10.39 13.84
N TYR A 77 78.44 9.06 13.84
CA TYR A 77 77.74 8.25 14.82
C TYR A 77 76.26 8.63 15.00
N SER A 78 75.59 9.10 13.95
CA SER A 78 74.13 9.26 13.99
C SER A 78 73.42 7.92 14.18
N GLY A 79 74.04 6.85 13.69
CA GLY A 79 73.56 5.49 13.74
C GLY A 79 72.53 5.19 12.66
N GLN A 80 72.35 3.91 12.38
CA GLN A 80 71.32 3.36 11.50
C GLN A 80 70.80 2.04 12.08
N SER A 81 69.56 1.71 11.71
CA SER A 81 69.02 0.36 11.83
C SER A 81 68.58 -0.13 10.46
N TYR A 82 68.53 -1.44 10.26
CA TYR A 82 68.14 -2.06 9.01
C TYR A 82 67.09 -3.11 9.30
N VAL A 83 65.99 -3.06 8.57
CA VAL A 83 64.99 -4.12 8.53
C VAL A 83 65.27 -4.96 7.28
N VAL A 84 65.38 -6.27 7.46
CA VAL A 84 65.47 -7.25 6.38
C VAL A 84 64.18 -8.05 6.38
N PHE A 85 63.48 -8.06 5.24
CA PHE A 85 62.22 -8.80 5.17
C PHE A 85 62.44 -10.30 5.07
N GLY A 86 61.55 -11.05 5.75
CA GLY A 86 61.37 -12.47 5.56
C GLY A 86 61.02 -12.80 4.11
N SER A 87 61.23 -14.04 3.69
CA SER A 87 60.87 -14.44 2.33
C SER A 87 60.71 -15.95 2.16
N ASN A 88 59.68 -16.36 1.43
CA ASN A 88 59.55 -17.72 0.90
C ASN A 88 60.47 -17.99 -0.31
N GLY A 89 61.03 -16.95 -0.92
CA GLY A 89 61.89 -17.07 -2.10
C GLY A 89 63.25 -17.70 -1.81
N GLY A 90 63.56 -17.93 -0.53
CA GLY A 90 64.88 -18.36 -0.06
C GLY A 90 65.89 -17.21 -0.05
N PHE A 91 67.05 -17.45 0.56
CA PHE A 91 68.13 -16.48 0.65
C PHE A 91 69.38 -17.01 -0.04
N SER A 92 70.21 -16.10 -0.54
CA SER A 92 71.59 -16.43 -0.95
C SER A 92 72.47 -16.62 0.29
N ALA A 93 73.64 -17.25 0.13
CA ALA A 93 74.61 -17.43 1.22
C ALA A 93 75.01 -16.13 1.94
N SER A 94 74.90 -14.99 1.25
CA SER A 94 75.11 -13.66 1.83
C SER A 94 74.13 -12.63 1.30
N LEU A 95 73.66 -11.75 2.17
CA LEU A 95 72.91 -10.53 1.89
C LEU A 95 73.78 -9.32 2.26
N ASN A 96 73.83 -8.28 1.42
CA ASN A 96 74.49 -7.02 1.77
C ASN A 96 73.42 -5.99 2.16
N LEU A 97 73.58 -5.31 3.29
CA LEU A 97 72.58 -4.30 3.72
C LEU A 97 72.42 -3.15 2.71
N SER A 98 73.44 -2.90 1.88
CA SER A 98 73.37 -1.92 0.79
C SER A 98 72.45 -2.32 -0.36
N SER A 99 71.95 -3.57 -0.42
CA SER A 99 71.02 -4.02 -1.45
C SER A 99 69.54 -3.94 -1.04
N LEU A 100 69.25 -3.36 0.13
CA LEU A 100 67.88 -3.12 0.57
C LEU A 100 67.23 -2.04 -0.30
N ASN A 101 66.03 -2.30 -0.80
CA ASN A 101 65.37 -1.47 -1.82
C ASN A 101 63.87 -1.22 -1.57
N GLY A 102 63.35 -1.63 -0.41
CA GLY A 102 61.94 -1.53 -0.05
C GLY A 102 61.11 -2.78 -0.35
N SER A 103 61.54 -3.66 -1.26
CA SER A 103 60.87 -4.96 -1.49
C SER A 103 61.50 -6.11 -0.71
N ASN A 104 62.71 -5.94 -0.19
CA ASN A 104 63.47 -6.93 0.58
C ASN A 104 63.94 -6.39 1.95
N GLY A 105 63.37 -5.25 2.37
CA GLY A 105 63.74 -4.52 3.58
C GLY A 105 64.15 -3.07 3.30
N PHE A 106 64.53 -2.35 4.35
CA PHE A 106 64.83 -0.91 4.29
C PHE A 106 65.77 -0.47 5.43
N ALA A 107 66.35 0.73 5.29
CA ALA A 107 67.18 1.36 6.32
C ALA A 107 66.37 2.43 7.09
N ILE A 108 66.65 2.56 8.37
CA ILE A 108 66.12 3.57 9.29
C ILE A 108 67.31 4.41 9.77
N ASN A 109 67.37 5.65 9.32
CA ASN A 109 68.51 6.53 9.59
C ASN A 109 68.32 7.27 10.92
N GLY A 110 69.35 7.25 11.77
CA GLY A 110 69.41 8.11 12.96
C GLY A 110 69.43 9.58 12.60
N ILE A 111 69.06 10.45 13.55
CA ILE A 111 68.72 11.84 13.25
C ILE A 111 69.95 12.74 13.28
N ASN A 112 70.62 12.86 14.43
CA ASN A 112 71.73 13.79 14.63
C ASN A 112 73.05 13.08 14.90
N HIS A 113 74.15 13.80 14.71
CA HIS A 113 75.49 13.37 15.09
C HIS A 113 75.53 12.90 16.56
N ARG A 114 76.13 11.72 16.80
CA ARG A 114 76.28 11.04 18.10
C ARG A 114 75.00 10.56 18.78
N ASP A 115 73.85 10.56 18.12
CA ASP A 115 72.64 9.97 18.68
C ASP A 115 72.77 8.45 18.91
N ASN A 116 73.67 7.79 18.18
CA ASN A 116 73.91 6.34 18.23
C ASN A 116 72.62 5.52 17.99
N SER A 117 71.74 5.97 17.08
CA SER A 117 70.50 5.25 16.77
C SER A 117 70.79 3.84 16.28
N GLY A 118 70.03 2.85 16.76
CA GLY A 118 70.29 1.43 16.47
C GLY A 118 71.30 0.80 17.42
N ARG A 119 71.63 1.43 18.55
CA ARG A 119 72.44 0.79 19.60
C ARG A 119 71.72 -0.36 20.29
N SER A 120 70.40 -0.25 20.38
CA SER A 120 69.52 -1.35 20.79
C SER A 120 68.34 -1.39 19.82
N VAL A 121 67.99 -2.59 19.36
CA VAL A 121 66.83 -2.84 18.49
C VAL A 121 66.03 -4.02 19.00
N SER A 122 64.71 -3.97 18.88
CA SER A 122 63.81 -5.08 19.22
C SER A 122 62.52 -5.01 18.40
N SER A 123 61.86 -6.15 18.18
CA SER A 123 60.40 -6.15 17.98
C SER A 123 59.73 -5.54 19.21
N ALA A 124 58.69 -4.76 18.97
CA ALA A 124 57.77 -4.25 19.97
C ALA A 124 56.47 -5.08 20.04
N GLY A 125 56.29 -6.04 19.11
CA GLY A 125 54.99 -6.65 18.81
C GLY A 125 54.03 -5.64 18.18
N ASP A 126 52.79 -6.04 17.93
CA ASP A 126 51.71 -5.13 17.51
C ASP A 126 51.23 -4.28 18.70
N ILE A 127 51.83 -3.10 18.89
CA ILE A 127 51.48 -2.23 20.03
C ILE A 127 50.28 -1.32 19.72
N ASN A 128 49.92 -1.18 18.45
CA ASN A 128 48.83 -0.29 18.01
C ASN A 128 47.53 -1.07 17.69
N GLY A 129 47.56 -2.40 17.69
CA GLY A 129 46.44 -3.30 17.47
C GLY A 129 45.97 -3.39 16.01
N ASP A 130 46.83 -3.05 15.04
CA ASP A 130 46.50 -3.05 13.61
C ASP A 130 46.77 -4.39 12.90
N GLY A 131 47.35 -5.36 13.62
CA GLY A 131 47.63 -6.71 13.15
C GLY A 131 49.01 -6.87 12.48
N PHE A 132 49.87 -5.85 12.50
CA PHE A 132 51.25 -5.92 12.02
C PHE A 132 52.22 -5.70 13.19
N ASP A 133 53.33 -6.44 13.21
CA ASP A 133 54.32 -6.24 14.27
C ASP A 133 55.03 -4.88 14.14
N ASP A 134 55.29 -4.24 15.28
CA ASP A 134 56.00 -2.96 15.35
C ASP A 134 57.44 -3.15 15.82
N LEU A 135 58.24 -2.10 15.64
CA LEU A 135 59.66 -2.09 15.99
C LEU A 135 59.96 -1.00 17.02
N ILE A 136 60.95 -1.25 17.88
CA ILE A 136 61.51 -0.24 18.77
C ILE A 136 63.02 -0.12 18.61
N ILE A 137 63.51 1.12 18.54
CA ILE A 137 64.92 1.46 18.30
C ILE A 137 65.39 2.45 19.36
N GLY A 138 66.51 2.15 20.03
CA GLY A 138 67.16 3.03 20.99
C GLY A 138 68.25 3.89 20.36
N ALA A 139 68.28 5.16 20.75
CA ALA A 139 69.32 6.15 20.48
C ALA A 139 69.75 6.79 21.81
N ASP A 140 70.69 6.15 22.51
CA ASP A 140 71.11 6.53 23.86
C ASP A 140 71.86 7.87 23.90
N GLY A 141 72.45 8.28 22.77
CA GLY A 141 73.19 9.54 22.67
C GLY A 141 72.32 10.75 22.35
N ALA A 142 71.02 10.57 22.05
CA ALA A 142 70.15 11.66 21.66
C ALA A 142 69.85 12.65 22.80
N ASP A 143 69.58 13.91 22.44
CA ASP A 143 69.51 15.04 23.38
C ASP A 143 68.14 15.76 23.46
N PRO A 144 66.97 15.08 23.49
CA PRO A 144 65.67 15.77 23.49
C PRO A 144 65.46 16.70 24.68
N ASN A 145 66.05 16.36 25.83
CA ASN A 145 65.85 17.05 27.10
C ASN A 145 67.18 17.37 27.80
N GLY A 146 68.24 17.58 27.01
CA GLY A 146 69.61 17.79 27.51
C GLY A 146 70.56 16.64 27.16
N SER A 147 71.84 16.82 27.51
CA SER A 147 72.93 15.95 27.06
C SER A 147 72.70 14.47 27.42
N SER A 148 72.73 13.62 26.39
CA SER A 148 72.52 12.18 26.35
C SER A 148 71.33 11.74 27.19
N SER A 149 70.21 12.47 27.11
CA SER A 149 68.96 12.11 27.77
C SER A 149 68.27 10.91 27.10
N GLY A 150 68.68 10.56 25.88
CA GLY A 150 68.26 9.39 25.13
C GLY A 150 66.91 9.56 24.45
N GLN A 151 66.73 8.81 23.35
CA GLN A 151 65.44 8.65 22.66
C GLN A 151 65.20 7.18 22.35
N SER A 152 63.93 6.79 22.35
CA SER A 152 63.46 5.54 21.75
C SER A 152 62.42 5.88 20.69
N TYR A 153 62.51 5.22 19.54
CA TYR A 153 61.57 5.37 18.43
C TYR A 153 60.78 4.09 18.26
N VAL A 154 59.46 4.21 18.15
CA VAL A 154 58.60 3.12 17.68
C VAL A 154 58.33 3.34 16.19
N VAL A 155 58.45 2.28 15.39
CA VAL A 155 58.10 2.27 13.97
C VAL A 155 56.98 1.28 13.78
N PHE A 156 55.82 1.78 13.33
CA PHE A 156 54.66 0.92 13.12
C PHE A 156 54.78 0.07 11.86
N GLY A 157 54.36 -1.19 11.97
CA GLY A 157 54.20 -2.12 10.86
C GLY A 157 53.14 -1.63 9.87
N ARG A 158 53.20 -2.12 8.63
CA ARG A 158 52.19 -1.87 7.59
C ARG A 158 52.32 -2.86 6.44
N PRO A 159 51.20 -3.22 5.78
CA PRO A 159 51.24 -4.17 4.70
C PRO A 159 52.07 -3.64 3.52
N THR A 160 52.87 -4.51 2.89
CA THR A 160 53.60 -4.18 1.64
C THR A 160 52.67 -3.72 0.53
N ASN A 161 51.50 -4.36 0.41
CA ASN A 161 50.43 -4.01 -0.52
C ASN A 161 49.11 -3.88 0.25
N PRO A 162 48.77 -2.68 0.76
CA PRO A 162 47.53 -2.49 1.49
C PRO A 162 46.32 -2.81 0.60
N PRO A 163 45.29 -3.50 1.12
CA PRO A 163 44.04 -3.67 0.40
C PRO A 163 43.39 -2.31 0.07
N ASN A 164 42.66 -2.28 -1.03
CA ASN A 164 41.86 -1.15 -1.47
C ASN A 164 40.40 -1.33 -1.04
N ILE A 165 39.81 -0.30 -0.42
CA ILE A 165 38.43 -0.34 0.08
C ILE A 165 37.53 0.58 -0.73
N THR A 166 36.37 0.08 -1.15
CA THR A 166 35.29 0.87 -1.76
C THR A 166 34.00 0.73 -0.96
N VAL A 167 33.06 1.65 -1.12
CA VAL A 167 31.72 1.57 -0.49
C VAL A 167 30.63 1.78 -1.54
N THR A 168 29.57 1.00 -1.45
CA THR A 168 28.37 1.11 -2.29
C THR A 168 27.13 0.93 -1.43
N VAL A 169 25.96 1.38 -1.89
CA VAL A 169 24.68 1.18 -1.20
C VAL A 169 23.68 0.51 -2.13
N SER A 170 22.92 -0.44 -1.61
CA SER A 170 21.80 -1.06 -2.32
C SER A 170 20.69 -1.48 -1.35
N PRO A 171 19.40 -1.20 -1.67
CA PRO A 171 18.95 -0.32 -2.76
C PRO A 171 19.39 1.13 -2.55
N SER A 172 19.31 1.98 -3.58
CA SER A 172 19.68 3.40 -3.48
C SER A 172 18.61 4.27 -2.82
N SER A 173 17.39 3.76 -2.66
CA SER A 173 16.28 4.42 -1.97
C SER A 173 15.39 3.38 -1.32
N VAL A 174 14.90 3.70 -0.13
CA VAL A 174 13.87 2.94 0.61
C VAL A 174 12.80 3.92 1.08
N THR A 175 11.61 3.43 1.41
CA THR A 175 10.61 4.26 2.11
C THR A 175 10.82 4.17 3.61
N GLU A 176 10.39 5.19 4.34
CA GLU A 176 10.52 5.24 5.80
C GLU A 176 9.77 4.09 6.48
N ASN A 177 8.51 3.86 6.09
CA ASN A 177 7.69 2.76 6.63
C ASN A 177 7.85 1.44 5.85
N GLY A 178 8.98 1.28 5.15
CA GLY A 178 9.27 0.13 4.32
C GLY A 178 9.94 -1.01 5.09
N THR A 179 9.82 -2.24 4.60
CA THR A 179 10.52 -3.41 5.16
C THR A 179 11.95 -3.60 4.64
N THR A 180 12.42 -2.70 3.77
CA THR A 180 13.72 -2.80 3.11
C THR A 180 14.64 -1.71 3.62
N ASN A 181 15.89 -2.08 3.94
CA ASN A 181 16.86 -1.20 4.57
C ASN A 181 17.94 -0.78 3.57
N LEU A 182 18.61 0.35 3.82
CA LEU A 182 19.77 0.75 3.03
C LEU A 182 20.99 -0.08 3.47
N VAL A 183 21.52 -0.94 2.61
CA VAL A 183 22.69 -1.76 2.92
C VAL A 183 23.93 -1.18 2.26
N TYR A 184 24.81 -0.60 3.09
CA TYR A 184 26.12 -0.12 2.67
C TYR A 184 27.11 -1.28 2.71
N THR A 185 27.65 -1.64 1.55
CA THR A 185 28.62 -2.71 1.40
C THR A 185 30.01 -2.13 1.18
N PHE A 186 30.87 -2.29 2.18
CA PHE A 186 32.29 -2.03 2.09
C PHE A 186 32.97 -3.23 1.44
N THR A 187 33.71 -3.01 0.37
CA THR A 187 34.39 -4.07 -0.39
C THR A 187 35.89 -3.90 -0.29
N ARG A 188 36.58 -4.97 0.11
CA ARG A 188 38.03 -5.07 0.24
C ARG A 188 38.61 -5.83 -0.96
N THR A 189 39.47 -5.17 -1.72
CA THR A 189 40.23 -5.78 -2.82
C THR A 189 41.71 -5.89 -2.44
N GLY A 190 42.29 -7.08 -2.54
CA GLY A 190 43.68 -7.36 -2.14
C GLY A 190 43.75 -8.55 -1.18
N SER A 191 44.79 -8.62 -0.35
CA SER A 191 44.93 -9.67 0.66
C SER A 191 43.75 -9.64 1.64
N THR A 192 43.17 -10.80 1.95
CA THR A 192 42.14 -11.00 2.98
C THR A 192 42.62 -11.88 4.13
N SER A 193 43.89 -12.32 4.11
CA SER A 193 44.42 -13.33 5.05
C SER A 193 44.31 -12.92 6.52
N ILE A 194 44.51 -11.63 6.80
CA ILE A 194 44.37 -11.03 8.14
C ILE A 194 43.12 -10.17 8.22
N ALA A 195 42.54 -10.06 9.42
CA ALA A 195 41.47 -9.12 9.69
C ALA A 195 41.93 -7.68 9.39
N LEU A 196 41.03 -6.84 8.91
CA LEU A 196 41.30 -5.41 8.72
C LEU A 196 40.38 -4.64 9.67
N ASN A 197 40.95 -4.12 10.75
CA ASN A 197 40.21 -3.41 11.78
C ASN A 197 40.25 -1.90 11.56
N ASN A 198 39.26 -1.19 12.08
CA ASN A 198 39.19 0.27 12.08
C ASN A 198 39.21 0.90 10.66
N VAL A 199 38.48 0.32 9.71
CA VAL A 199 38.18 1.02 8.45
C VAL A 199 37.25 2.18 8.77
N ASN A 200 37.71 3.39 8.51
CA ASN A 200 37.06 4.63 8.93
C ASN A 200 36.14 5.13 7.82
N PHE A 201 35.00 5.70 8.21
CA PHE A 201 34.14 6.45 7.30
C PHE A 201 33.50 7.63 8.02
N ASN A 202 33.17 8.68 7.26
CA ASN A 202 32.37 9.80 7.70
C ASN A 202 30.88 9.51 7.41
N VAL A 203 30.02 9.99 8.31
CA VAL A 203 28.56 9.95 8.18
C VAL A 203 28.08 11.35 7.82
N GLY A 204 27.23 11.45 6.80
CA GLY A 204 26.64 12.70 6.34
C GLY A 204 25.29 12.46 5.66
N GLY A 205 24.85 13.46 4.88
CA GLY A 205 23.50 13.51 4.33
C GLY A 205 22.58 14.43 5.15
N THR A 206 21.30 14.46 4.80
CA THR A 206 20.28 15.23 5.52
C THR A 206 19.62 14.45 6.64
N ALA A 207 19.57 13.11 6.53
CA ALA A 207 19.07 12.22 7.57
C ALA A 207 20.08 12.09 8.71
N THR A 208 19.58 12.01 9.93
CA THR A 208 20.32 12.03 11.19
C THR A 208 20.14 10.72 11.97
N PHE A 209 21.26 10.22 12.50
CA PHE A 209 21.31 8.97 13.25
C PHE A 209 20.53 9.07 14.57
N ASN A 210 19.68 8.06 14.84
CA ASN A 210 18.72 7.97 15.95
C ASN A 210 17.52 8.93 15.90
N ASN A 211 17.35 9.70 14.83
CA ASN A 211 16.07 10.37 14.54
C ASN A 211 15.43 9.69 13.33
N ASP A 212 16.16 9.65 12.21
CA ASP A 212 15.62 9.26 10.91
C ASP A 212 16.00 7.81 10.56
N TYR A 213 17.07 7.28 11.17
CA TYR A 213 17.46 5.88 11.02
C TYR A 213 18.26 5.36 12.22
N THR A 214 18.22 4.05 12.41
CA THR A 214 19.17 3.29 13.25
C THR A 214 20.15 2.51 12.38
N GLN A 215 21.18 1.90 12.98
CA GLN A 215 22.16 1.13 12.21
C GLN A 215 22.58 -0.16 12.90
N THR A 216 22.94 -1.14 12.08
CA THR A 216 23.62 -2.37 12.50
C THR A 216 24.85 -2.63 11.63
N GLY A 217 25.84 -3.33 12.18
CA GLY A 217 27.04 -3.78 11.46
C GLY A 217 28.29 -2.91 11.65
N ALA A 218 28.16 -1.59 11.88
CA ALA A 218 29.31 -0.77 12.24
C ALA A 218 29.79 -1.07 13.67
N ASN A 219 31.11 -1.11 13.86
CA ASN A 219 31.75 -1.30 15.17
C ASN A 219 31.66 -0.04 16.05
N SER A 220 31.63 1.14 15.42
CA SER A 220 31.30 2.42 16.07
C SER A 220 30.56 3.30 15.07
N PHE A 221 29.58 4.07 15.52
CA PHE A 221 28.79 4.96 14.66
C PHE A 221 28.26 6.15 15.46
N ASN A 222 28.43 7.36 14.93
CA ASN A 222 27.85 8.60 15.44
C ASN A 222 27.46 9.52 14.27
N PHE A 223 26.97 10.73 14.58
CA PHE A 223 26.46 11.70 13.60
C PHE A 223 27.50 12.23 12.60
N THR A 224 28.81 11.98 12.77
CA THR A 224 29.85 12.44 11.84
C THR A 224 30.80 11.34 11.38
N THR A 225 30.95 10.25 12.13
CA THR A 225 31.99 9.25 11.90
C THR A 225 31.53 7.84 12.28
N GLY A 226 32.15 6.85 11.67
CA GLY A 226 32.00 5.45 12.02
C GLY A 226 33.22 4.61 11.65
N ARG A 227 33.22 3.37 12.15
CA ARG A 227 34.25 2.36 11.89
C ARG A 227 33.63 1.00 11.62
N ILE A 228 34.24 0.25 10.72
CA ILE A 228 33.88 -1.12 10.42
C ILE A 228 35.12 -2.01 10.32
N ASN A 229 34.97 -3.28 10.67
CA ASN A 229 36.01 -4.30 10.62
C ASN A 229 35.68 -5.34 9.55
N PHE A 230 36.70 -5.79 8.83
CA PHE A 230 36.64 -7.00 8.00
C PHE A 230 37.22 -8.16 8.79
N ALA A 231 36.45 -9.23 8.95
CA ALA A 231 36.98 -10.48 9.48
C ALA A 231 38.07 -11.06 8.57
N ALA A 232 39.00 -11.84 9.13
CA ALA A 232 39.96 -12.60 8.35
C ALA A 232 39.24 -13.52 7.35
N GLY A 233 39.73 -13.57 6.11
CA GLY A 233 39.11 -14.26 4.99
C GLY A 233 37.94 -13.52 4.33
N SER A 234 37.41 -12.44 4.93
CA SER A 234 36.28 -11.70 4.35
C SER A 234 36.74 -10.59 3.40
N ASN A 235 36.09 -10.51 2.24
CA ASN A 235 36.25 -9.41 1.28
C ASN A 235 35.15 -8.35 1.41
N THR A 236 34.14 -8.55 2.26
CA THR A 236 33.05 -7.60 2.46
C THR A 236 32.74 -7.39 3.94
N ALA A 237 32.28 -6.19 4.27
CA ALA A 237 31.66 -5.85 5.55
C ALA A 237 30.49 -4.89 5.27
N THR A 238 29.42 -4.95 6.06
CA THR A 238 28.20 -4.19 5.80
C THR A 238 27.78 -3.31 6.97
N VAL A 239 27.28 -2.12 6.65
CA VAL A 239 26.49 -1.29 7.56
C VAL A 239 25.08 -1.21 7.00
N THR A 240 24.09 -1.65 7.77
CA THR A 240 22.69 -1.57 7.39
C THR A 240 22.06 -0.40 8.13
N LEU A 241 21.51 0.57 7.40
CA LEU A 241 20.70 1.65 7.95
C LEU A 241 19.22 1.31 7.83
N ASP A 242 18.54 1.32 8.96
CA ASP A 242 17.12 0.99 9.13
C ASP A 242 16.33 2.28 9.38
N PRO A 243 15.53 2.79 8.42
CA PRO A 243 14.73 3.99 8.61
C PRO A 243 13.83 3.90 9.84
N THR A 244 13.60 5.04 10.49
CA THR A 244 12.72 5.12 11.67
C THR A 244 11.32 5.49 11.21
N GLU A 245 10.38 4.56 11.36
CA GLU A 245 8.98 4.77 10.97
C GLU A 245 8.32 5.90 11.76
N ASP A 246 7.69 6.88 11.09
CA ASP A 246 6.72 7.75 11.71
C ASP A 246 5.47 8.06 10.86
N THR A 247 4.83 9.23 11.05
CA THR A 247 3.60 9.63 10.33
C THR A 247 3.64 11.11 9.89
N THR A 248 4.79 11.75 10.05
CA THR A 248 5.06 13.14 9.75
C THR A 248 5.31 13.25 8.27
N VAL A 249 4.66 14.22 7.63
CA VAL A 249 4.97 14.49 6.22
C VAL A 249 6.18 15.40 6.15
N GLU A 250 7.27 14.87 5.62
CA GLU A 250 8.53 15.57 5.45
C GLU A 250 9.17 15.35 4.07
N PRO A 251 10.22 16.12 3.70
CA PRO A 251 10.95 15.88 2.47
C PRO A 251 11.71 14.54 2.52
N ASN A 252 11.95 13.93 1.36
CA ASN A 252 12.90 12.82 1.28
C ASN A 252 14.28 13.24 1.79
N GLU A 253 14.91 12.35 2.54
CA GLU A 253 16.19 12.58 3.17
C GLU A 253 17.30 11.71 2.58
N THR A 254 18.55 12.05 2.86
CA THR A 254 19.72 11.32 2.39
C THR A 254 20.58 10.87 3.55
N ALA A 255 21.05 9.63 3.52
CA ALA A 255 22.14 9.15 4.36
C ALA A 255 23.35 8.91 3.46
N MET A 256 24.54 9.34 3.87
CA MET A 256 25.76 9.21 3.08
C MET A 256 26.89 8.68 3.94
N LEU A 257 27.55 7.62 3.47
CA LEU A 257 28.78 7.11 4.07
C LEU A 257 29.96 7.37 3.13
N THR A 258 31.00 8.03 3.63
CA THR A 258 32.22 8.36 2.87
C THR A 258 33.43 7.73 3.53
N LEU A 259 34.15 6.88 2.82
CA LEU A 259 35.42 6.32 3.28
C LEU A 259 36.42 7.43 3.64
N ALA A 260 37.02 7.29 4.82
CA ALA A 260 38.08 8.16 5.29
C ALA A 260 39.42 7.42 5.25
N THR A 261 40.53 8.16 5.25
CA THR A 261 41.87 7.56 5.32
C THR A 261 42.09 6.85 6.66
N GLY A 262 42.87 5.77 6.65
CA GLY A 262 43.28 5.06 7.86
C GLY A 262 44.53 4.22 7.64
N MET A 263 44.91 3.45 8.67
CA MET A 263 46.07 2.55 8.63
C MET A 263 45.69 1.21 8.01
N GLY A 264 46.63 0.58 7.30
CA GLY A 264 46.45 -0.77 6.76
C GLY A 264 45.59 -0.90 5.50
N TYR A 265 45.07 0.19 4.93
CA TYR A 265 44.30 0.17 3.67
C TYR A 265 44.47 1.45 2.85
N THR A 266 44.02 1.39 1.59
CA THR A 266 43.86 2.56 0.72
C THR A 266 42.38 2.78 0.40
N VAL A 267 41.98 4.05 0.22
CA VAL A 267 40.62 4.40 -0.21
C VAL A 267 40.54 4.24 -1.73
N GLY A 268 39.55 3.48 -2.19
CA GLY A 268 39.24 3.24 -3.60
C GLY A 268 38.07 4.06 -4.11
N THR A 269 37.71 3.83 -5.36
CA THR A 269 36.56 4.45 -6.02
C THR A 269 35.51 3.39 -6.38
N PRO A 270 34.23 3.55 -6.01
CA PRO A 270 33.64 4.68 -5.29
C PRO A 270 34.08 4.77 -3.81
N SER A 271 34.39 5.99 -3.37
CA SER A 271 34.80 6.32 -2.00
C SER A 271 33.62 6.69 -1.10
N ASP A 272 32.45 6.90 -1.68
CA ASP A 272 31.24 7.31 -0.98
C ASP A 272 30.02 6.66 -1.62
N ALA A 273 28.97 6.53 -0.82
CA ALA A 273 27.67 6.05 -1.23
C ALA A 273 26.60 6.86 -0.53
N THR A 274 25.52 7.19 -1.25
CA THR A 274 24.37 7.94 -0.74
C THR A 274 23.11 7.13 -0.96
N GLY A 275 22.39 6.82 0.12
CA GLY A 275 21.06 6.24 0.08
C GLY A 275 19.99 7.28 0.42
N THR A 276 18.80 7.13 -0.14
CA THR A 276 17.64 8.00 0.12
C THR A 276 16.63 7.32 1.02
N ILE A 277 16.16 8.03 2.04
CA ILE A 277 15.00 7.66 2.86
C ILE A 277 13.83 8.49 2.31
N ALA A 278 12.87 7.83 1.69
CA ALA A 278 11.74 8.48 1.03
C ALA A 278 10.54 8.55 1.97
N ASN A 279 10.00 9.75 2.16
CA ASN A 279 8.78 9.96 2.92
C ASN A 279 7.60 9.27 2.23
N ASP A 280 6.88 8.41 2.96
CA ASP A 280 5.67 7.72 2.48
C ASP A 280 4.40 8.08 3.28
N ASP A 281 4.47 9.11 4.12
CA ASP A 281 3.42 9.53 5.08
C ASP A 281 2.31 10.39 4.49
N PHE A 282 2.30 10.55 3.16
CA PHE A 282 1.22 11.27 2.49
C PHE A 282 -0.12 10.55 2.70
N ALA A 283 -1.12 11.31 3.16
CA ALA A 283 -2.46 10.77 3.33
C ALA A 283 -3.04 10.26 2.00
N THR A 284 -3.75 9.14 2.05
CA THR A 284 -4.44 8.54 0.91
C THR A 284 -5.90 8.98 0.88
N ILE A 285 -6.41 9.42 -0.28
CA ILE A 285 -7.80 9.89 -0.43
C ILE A 285 -8.64 8.91 -1.23
N SER A 286 -9.87 8.62 -0.79
CA SER A 286 -10.88 7.85 -1.54
C SER A 286 -12.19 8.63 -1.64
N VAL A 287 -13.09 8.24 -2.55
CA VAL A 287 -14.41 8.88 -2.69
C VAL A 287 -15.53 7.85 -2.85
N ARG A 288 -16.63 8.05 -2.12
CA ARG A 288 -17.87 7.25 -2.24
C ARG A 288 -19.08 8.18 -2.31
N VAL A 289 -20.16 7.71 -2.92
CA VAL A 289 -21.45 8.42 -2.95
C VAL A 289 -22.51 7.61 -2.20
N SER A 290 -23.33 8.28 -1.40
CA SER A 290 -24.51 7.70 -0.75
C SER A 290 -25.60 8.76 -0.58
N PRO A 291 -26.86 8.48 -0.93
CA PRO A 291 -27.32 7.28 -1.66
C PRO A 291 -26.73 7.20 -3.08
N THR A 292 -26.81 6.03 -3.73
CA THR A 292 -26.31 5.83 -5.11
C THR A 292 -27.28 6.28 -6.20
N SER A 293 -28.54 6.53 -5.84
CA SER A 293 -29.58 7.04 -6.72
C SER A 293 -30.54 7.93 -5.93
N VAL A 294 -30.99 9.02 -6.54
CA VAL A 294 -32.03 9.91 -6.01
C VAL A 294 -33.03 10.24 -7.10
N SER A 295 -34.23 10.66 -6.71
CA SER A 295 -35.25 11.19 -7.63
C SER A 295 -34.88 12.62 -8.03
N GLU A 296 -35.11 12.98 -9.28
CA GLU A 296 -34.84 14.33 -9.81
C GLU A 296 -35.65 15.42 -9.08
N ASN A 297 -36.94 15.18 -8.81
CA ASN A 297 -37.80 16.06 -8.01
C ASN A 297 -37.81 15.68 -6.50
N GLY A 298 -36.88 14.84 -6.06
CA GLY A 298 -36.78 14.38 -4.67
C GLY A 298 -36.18 15.41 -3.72
N SER A 299 -36.33 15.19 -2.41
CA SER A 299 -35.70 16.02 -1.38
C SER A 299 -34.32 15.51 -0.93
N THR A 300 -33.90 14.36 -1.44
CA THR A 300 -32.64 13.69 -1.09
C THR A 300 -31.58 13.97 -2.13
N ASN A 301 -30.38 14.35 -1.70
CA ASN A 301 -29.27 14.71 -2.58
C ASN A 301 -28.23 13.57 -2.65
N LEU A 302 -27.44 13.54 -3.72
CA LEU A 302 -26.29 12.66 -3.82
C LEU A 302 -25.14 13.25 -2.98
N VAL A 303 -24.69 12.53 -1.96
CA VAL A 303 -23.60 13.00 -1.07
C VAL A 303 -22.32 12.24 -1.39
N TYR A 304 -21.35 12.94 -1.98
CA TYR A 304 -20.01 12.43 -2.24
C TYR A 304 -19.11 12.71 -1.04
N THR A 305 -18.73 11.66 -0.33
CA THR A 305 -17.83 11.73 0.80
C THR A 305 -16.43 11.34 0.35
N PHE A 306 -15.53 12.31 0.40
CA PHE A 306 -14.09 12.11 0.27
C PHE A 306 -13.52 11.73 1.64
N THR A 307 -12.76 10.64 1.71
CA THR A 307 -12.17 10.13 2.95
C THR A 307 -10.66 10.18 2.85
N ARG A 308 -10.02 10.84 3.82
CA ARG A 308 -8.57 10.94 4.01
C ARG A 308 -8.12 9.92 5.06
N ASN A 309 -7.27 9.00 4.66
CA ASN A 309 -6.62 8.01 5.52
C ASN A 309 -5.13 8.36 5.69
N GLY A 310 -4.62 8.33 6.92
CA GLY A 310 -3.26 8.78 7.27
C GLY A 310 -3.30 10.03 8.15
N ASN A 311 -2.23 10.82 8.15
CA ASN A 311 -2.11 12.02 8.99
C ASN A 311 -3.21 13.04 8.66
N THR A 312 -3.99 13.48 9.67
CA THR A 312 -5.04 14.51 9.56
C THR A 312 -4.71 15.81 10.29
N SER A 313 -3.58 15.91 10.98
CA SER A 313 -3.22 17.02 11.87
C SER A 313 -3.20 18.37 11.16
N SER A 314 -2.68 18.40 9.93
CA SER A 314 -2.64 19.60 9.08
C SER A 314 -3.76 19.60 8.04
N ALA A 315 -4.27 20.79 7.70
CA ALA A 315 -5.22 20.94 6.61
C ALA A 315 -4.63 20.49 5.27
N LEU A 316 -5.44 19.86 4.41
CA LEU A 316 -5.06 19.46 3.06
C LEU A 316 -5.92 20.20 2.06
N SER A 317 -5.31 21.11 1.30
CA SER A 317 -6.02 21.96 0.33
C SER A 317 -5.82 21.49 -1.10
N ASN A 318 -6.76 21.84 -1.98
CA ASN A 318 -6.70 21.58 -3.42
C ASN A 318 -6.63 20.09 -3.80
N VAL A 319 -7.39 19.23 -3.12
CA VAL A 319 -7.57 17.84 -3.57
C VAL A 319 -8.42 17.86 -4.83
N ASN A 320 -7.86 17.38 -5.93
CA ASN A 320 -8.46 17.48 -7.25
C ASN A 320 -9.37 16.29 -7.55
N PHE A 321 -10.46 16.54 -8.28
CA PHE A 321 -11.27 15.51 -8.90
C PHE A 321 -11.79 15.97 -10.27
N ASN A 322 -12.03 15.02 -11.16
CA ASN A 322 -12.71 15.21 -12.43
C ASN A 322 -14.22 15.00 -12.26
N VAL A 323 -14.99 15.77 -13.01
CA VAL A 323 -16.45 15.70 -13.09
C VAL A 323 -16.81 15.03 -14.42
N GLY A 324 -17.71 14.06 -14.37
CA GLY A 324 -18.24 13.36 -15.55
C GLY A 324 -19.63 12.79 -15.28
N GLY A 325 -20.05 11.83 -16.11
CA GLY A 325 -21.41 11.31 -16.14
C GLY A 325 -22.21 11.90 -17.31
N THR A 326 -23.49 11.56 -17.39
CA THR A 326 -24.40 12.07 -18.43
C THR A 326 -25.10 13.36 -18.02
N ALA A 327 -25.32 13.56 -16.72
CA ALA A 327 -25.88 14.79 -16.16
C ALA A 327 -24.86 15.93 -16.24
N THR A 328 -25.31 17.13 -16.53
CA THR A 328 -24.53 18.34 -16.74
C THR A 328 -24.73 19.37 -15.64
N PHE A 329 -23.63 19.95 -15.17
CA PHE A 329 -23.64 20.95 -14.10
C PHE A 329 -24.38 22.23 -14.53
N ASN A 330 -25.29 22.69 -13.67
CA ASN A 330 -26.24 23.80 -13.84
C ASN A 330 -27.45 23.56 -14.75
N ASN A 331 -27.50 22.46 -15.50
CA ASN A 331 -28.75 22.04 -16.16
C ASN A 331 -29.49 21.05 -15.26
N ASP A 332 -28.83 19.92 -14.96
CA ASP A 332 -29.47 18.77 -14.33
C ASP A 332 -29.17 18.70 -12.82
N TYR A 333 -28.13 19.40 -12.36
CA TYR A 333 -27.83 19.52 -10.93
C TYR A 333 -27.05 20.80 -10.57
N THR A 334 -27.06 21.15 -9.29
CA THR A 334 -26.11 22.08 -8.66
C THR A 334 -25.28 21.36 -7.60
N GLN A 335 -24.28 22.03 -7.01
CA GLN A 335 -23.50 21.42 -5.94
C GLN A 335 -23.12 22.41 -4.84
N THR A 336 -22.88 21.87 -3.65
CA THR A 336 -22.28 22.56 -2.52
C THR A 336 -21.14 21.73 -1.91
N GLY A 337 -20.17 22.39 -1.28
CA GLY A 337 -19.06 21.74 -0.57
C GLY A 337 -17.72 21.71 -1.32
N ALA A 338 -17.73 21.69 -2.66
CA ALA A 338 -16.49 21.84 -3.42
C ALA A 338 -15.95 23.28 -3.32
N SER A 339 -14.63 23.44 -3.18
CA SER A 339 -13.96 24.75 -3.16
C SER A 339 -13.83 25.36 -4.56
N SER A 340 -13.87 24.52 -5.60
CA SER A 340 -14.08 24.93 -6.99
C SER A 340 -14.80 23.81 -7.73
N PHE A 341 -15.64 24.15 -8.71
CA PHE A 341 -16.39 23.16 -9.49
C PHE A 341 -16.78 23.74 -10.86
N ASN A 342 -16.53 23.00 -11.93
CA ASN A 342 -17.00 23.28 -13.29
C ASN A 342 -17.40 21.96 -13.97
N ALA A 343 -17.79 22.03 -15.25
CA ALA A 343 -18.31 20.87 -15.99
C ALA A 343 -17.34 19.67 -16.11
N THR A 344 -16.03 19.88 -15.91
CA THR A 344 -15.02 18.83 -16.10
C THR A 344 -14.16 18.54 -14.87
N THR A 345 -14.08 19.47 -13.92
CA THR A 345 -13.13 19.41 -12.79
C THR A 345 -13.67 20.11 -11.55
N GLY A 346 -13.15 19.72 -10.39
CA GLY A 346 -13.39 20.40 -9.13
C GLY A 346 -12.28 20.16 -8.10
N ARG A 347 -12.39 20.84 -6.97
CA ARG A 347 -11.49 20.72 -5.83
C ARG A 347 -12.25 20.66 -4.51
N ILE A 348 -11.69 19.94 -3.54
CA ILE A 348 -12.12 19.93 -2.13
C ILE A 348 -10.94 20.23 -1.21
N ASN A 349 -11.25 20.67 0.01
CA ASN A 349 -10.29 20.90 1.08
C ASN A 349 -10.69 20.08 2.30
N PHE A 350 -9.72 19.43 2.94
CA PHE A 350 -9.86 18.88 4.28
C PHE A 350 -9.37 19.91 5.30
N ALA A 351 -10.22 20.26 6.27
CA ALA A 351 -9.80 21.05 7.42
C ALA A 351 -8.79 20.26 8.28
N ALA A 352 -7.96 20.98 9.06
CA ALA A 352 -7.09 20.35 10.05
C ALA A 352 -7.93 19.51 11.04
N GLY A 353 -7.47 18.29 11.33
CA GLY A 353 -8.18 17.30 12.13
C GLY A 353 -9.32 16.56 11.41
N SER A 354 -9.69 16.94 10.18
CA SER A 354 -10.79 16.30 9.47
C SER A 354 -10.32 15.13 8.60
N ALA A 355 -10.93 13.97 8.81
CA ALA A 355 -10.77 12.79 7.95
C ALA A 355 -11.73 12.79 6.74
N THR A 356 -12.70 13.70 6.70
CA THR A 356 -13.70 13.75 5.61
C THR A 356 -13.89 15.15 5.05
N ALA A 357 -14.26 15.19 3.78
CA ALA A 357 -14.77 16.36 3.08
C ALA A 357 -15.92 15.91 2.17
N ILE A 358 -16.92 16.76 1.98
CA ILE A 358 -18.16 16.37 1.30
C ILE A 358 -18.43 17.31 0.12
N VAL A 359 -18.90 16.73 -0.98
CA VAL A 359 -19.56 17.44 -2.07
C VAL A 359 -20.99 16.91 -2.18
N THR A 360 -21.97 17.79 -2.03
CA THR A 360 -23.38 17.46 -2.18
C THR A 360 -23.83 17.88 -3.56
N VAL A 361 -24.31 16.94 -4.36
CA VAL A 361 -24.92 17.16 -5.67
C VAL A 361 -26.44 17.16 -5.51
N ASP A 362 -27.05 18.28 -5.88
CA ASP A 362 -28.46 18.60 -5.71
C ASP A 362 -29.16 18.60 -7.08
N PRO A 363 -29.96 17.58 -7.41
CA PRO A 363 -30.68 17.52 -8.68
C PRO A 363 -31.56 18.74 -8.93
N ARG A 364 -31.70 19.14 -10.19
CA ARG A 364 -32.63 20.18 -10.62
C ARG A 364 -33.84 19.53 -11.26
N GLY A 365 -34.88 19.29 -10.46
CA GLY A 365 -36.13 18.74 -10.94
C GLY A 365 -36.86 19.63 -11.95
N ASP A 366 -37.41 19.01 -13.00
CA ASP A 366 -38.42 19.61 -13.86
C ASP A 366 -39.68 18.74 -14.08
N SER A 367 -40.25 18.73 -15.29
CA SER A 367 -41.46 17.95 -15.65
C SER A 367 -41.33 17.24 -17.00
N VAL A 368 -40.13 17.22 -17.57
CA VAL A 368 -39.78 16.67 -18.86
C VAL A 368 -39.37 15.22 -18.67
N VAL A 369 -40.10 14.30 -19.29
CA VAL A 369 -39.71 12.89 -19.26
C VAL A 369 -38.40 12.70 -20.02
N GLU A 370 -37.38 12.29 -19.29
CA GLU A 370 -36.05 12.00 -19.80
C GLU A 370 -35.47 10.67 -19.26
N PRO A 371 -34.36 10.16 -19.84
CA PRO A 371 -33.67 9.00 -19.28
C PRO A 371 -33.03 9.33 -17.93
N ASN A 372 -32.84 8.32 -17.07
CA ASN A 372 -32.01 8.50 -15.88
C ASN A 372 -30.60 8.94 -16.27
N GLU A 373 -30.06 9.89 -15.51
CA GLU A 373 -28.76 10.46 -15.74
C GLU A 373 -27.77 10.11 -14.63
N THR A 374 -26.49 10.36 -14.86
CA THR A 374 -25.42 10.07 -13.90
C THR A 374 -24.57 11.29 -13.64
N ALA A 375 -24.21 11.51 -12.38
CA ALA A 375 -23.12 12.38 -11.97
C ALA A 375 -21.96 11.50 -11.49
N MET A 376 -20.73 11.74 -11.94
CA MET A 376 -19.55 10.97 -11.55
C MET A 376 -18.44 11.90 -11.08
N LEU A 377 -17.90 11.65 -9.89
CA LEU A 377 -16.71 12.32 -9.38
C LEU A 377 -15.56 11.32 -9.30
N THR A 378 -14.43 11.65 -9.94
CA THR A 378 -13.22 10.81 -9.99
C THR A 378 -12.03 11.57 -9.43
N LEU A 379 -11.41 11.08 -8.37
CA LEU A 379 -10.19 11.63 -7.80
C LEU A 379 -9.07 11.72 -8.86
N ALA A 380 -8.40 12.86 -8.89
CA ALA A 380 -7.26 13.13 -9.75
C ALA A 380 -5.99 13.29 -8.91
N THR A 381 -4.83 13.02 -9.52
CA THR A 381 -3.53 13.21 -8.87
C THR A 381 -3.30 14.68 -8.48
N GLY A 382 -2.58 14.90 -7.39
CA GLY A 382 -2.26 16.23 -6.88
C GLY A 382 -1.08 16.20 -5.93
N THR A 383 -0.86 17.32 -5.22
CA THR A 383 0.24 17.48 -4.27
C THR A 383 -0.24 17.22 -2.84
N GLY A 384 0.57 16.54 -2.03
CA GLY A 384 0.29 16.35 -0.59
C GLY A 384 -0.66 15.20 -0.26
N TYR A 385 -1.02 14.37 -1.24
CA TYR A 385 -1.84 13.17 -1.04
C TYR A 385 -1.60 12.14 -2.14
N THR A 386 -1.96 10.89 -1.87
CA THR A 386 -2.03 9.81 -2.85
C THR A 386 -3.49 9.46 -3.15
N VAL A 387 -3.77 8.99 -4.37
CA VAL A 387 -5.12 8.55 -4.76
C VAL A 387 -5.31 7.10 -4.31
N GLY A 388 -6.30 6.88 -3.45
CA GLY A 388 -6.70 5.57 -2.94
C GLY A 388 -7.89 4.96 -3.67
N THR A 389 -8.39 3.87 -3.12
CA THR A 389 -9.51 3.09 -3.68
C THR A 389 -10.71 3.08 -2.73
N PRO A 390 -11.94 3.30 -3.22
CA PRO A 390 -12.30 3.65 -4.60
C PRO A 390 -11.88 5.08 -4.97
N SER A 391 -11.39 5.25 -6.20
CA SER A 391 -10.97 6.54 -6.75
C SER A 391 -12.09 7.27 -7.50
N ALA A 392 -13.22 6.61 -7.75
CA ALA A 392 -14.37 7.20 -8.43
C ALA A 392 -15.67 6.77 -7.75
N ALA A 393 -16.67 7.65 -7.77
CA ALA A 393 -18.02 7.39 -7.33
C ALA A 393 -19.00 7.91 -8.38
N THR A 394 -20.07 7.15 -8.65
CA THR A 394 -21.13 7.52 -9.61
C THR A 394 -22.47 7.46 -8.91
N GLY A 395 -23.19 8.58 -8.91
CA GLY A 395 -24.57 8.69 -8.44
C GLY A 395 -25.54 8.84 -9.61
N THR A 396 -26.74 8.29 -9.48
CA THR A 396 -27.79 8.36 -10.50
C THR A 396 -28.86 9.39 -10.11
N ILE A 397 -29.25 10.24 -11.06
CA ILE A 397 -30.41 11.11 -10.99
C ILE A 397 -31.51 10.40 -11.78
N ALA A 398 -32.51 9.88 -11.06
CA ALA A 398 -33.58 9.10 -11.65
C ALA A 398 -34.75 10.01 -12.03
N ASN A 399 -35.15 9.94 -13.30
CA ASN A 399 -36.32 10.64 -13.82
C ASN A 399 -37.58 10.13 -13.10
N ASP A 400 -38.36 11.05 -12.55
CA ASP A 400 -39.64 10.77 -11.88
C ASP A 400 -40.87 11.39 -12.57
N ASP A 401 -40.69 11.95 -13.77
CA ASP A 401 -41.73 12.67 -14.51
C ASP A 401 -42.74 11.79 -15.28
N PHE A 402 -42.73 10.48 -15.04
CA PHE A 402 -43.70 9.58 -15.68
C PHE A 402 -45.14 9.91 -15.28
N ALA A 403 -46.04 9.88 -16.25
CA ALA A 403 -47.45 10.07 -16.00
C ALA A 403 -48.04 8.91 -15.16
N THR A 404 -48.98 9.21 -14.28
CA THR A 404 -49.73 8.22 -13.49
C THR A 404 -51.11 7.99 -14.09
N ILE A 405 -51.55 6.73 -14.24
CA ILE A 405 -52.85 6.38 -14.82
C ILE A 405 -53.79 5.73 -13.79
N SER A 406 -55.06 6.16 -13.75
CA SER A 406 -56.15 5.52 -12.98
C SER A 406 -57.35 5.22 -13.89
N VAL A 407 -58.29 4.37 -13.46
CA VAL A 407 -59.48 4.01 -14.23
C VAL A 407 -60.74 4.05 -13.37
N ARG A 408 -61.83 4.63 -13.90
CA ARG A 408 -63.17 4.65 -13.27
C ARG A 408 -64.24 4.30 -14.28
N VAL A 409 -65.37 3.76 -13.84
CA VAL A 409 -66.55 3.50 -14.67
C VAL A 409 -67.72 4.36 -14.22
N SER A 410 -68.48 4.92 -15.15
CA SER A 410 -69.75 5.61 -14.88
C SER A 410 -70.70 5.48 -16.08
N PRO A 411 -71.97 5.11 -15.88
CA PRO A 411 -72.56 4.62 -14.63
C PRO A 411 -71.93 3.29 -14.19
N SER A 412 -72.12 2.88 -12.92
CA SER A 412 -71.59 1.60 -12.40
C SER A 412 -72.44 0.38 -12.79
N SER A 413 -73.66 0.61 -13.27
CA SER A 413 -74.57 -0.44 -13.76
C SER A 413 -75.41 0.12 -14.90
N VAL A 414 -75.67 -0.70 -15.91
CA VAL A 414 -76.61 -0.45 -17.01
C VAL A 414 -77.50 -1.68 -17.20
N THR A 415 -78.62 -1.57 -17.90
CA THR A 415 -79.40 -2.76 -18.29
C THR A 415 -78.99 -3.24 -19.68
N GLU A 416 -79.14 -4.53 -19.96
CA GLU A 416 -78.73 -5.17 -21.21
C GLU A 416 -79.45 -4.62 -22.46
N ASN A 417 -80.74 -4.28 -22.33
CA ASN A 417 -81.55 -3.67 -23.39
C ASN A 417 -81.65 -2.13 -23.27
N GLY A 418 -80.86 -1.54 -22.38
CA GLY A 418 -80.86 -0.10 -22.08
C GLY A 418 -80.16 0.75 -23.15
N ALA A 419 -80.49 2.04 -23.22
CA ALA A 419 -79.85 3.00 -24.13
C ALA A 419 -78.51 3.58 -23.60
N THR A 420 -78.11 3.20 -22.38
CA THR A 420 -76.92 3.72 -21.69
C THR A 420 -75.83 2.68 -21.60
N ASN A 421 -74.59 3.08 -21.90
CA ASN A 421 -73.44 2.18 -21.94
C ASN A 421 -72.54 2.38 -20.71
N LEU A 422 -71.75 1.37 -20.34
CA LEU A 422 -70.72 1.52 -19.32
C LEU A 422 -69.54 2.30 -19.90
N VAL A 423 -69.17 3.44 -19.29
CA VAL A 423 -68.05 4.27 -19.77
C VAL A 423 -66.87 4.18 -18.81
N TYR A 424 -65.82 3.48 -19.22
CA TYR A 424 -64.56 3.39 -18.49
C TYR A 424 -63.66 4.54 -18.91
N THR A 425 -63.41 5.47 -17.98
CA THR A 425 -62.53 6.62 -18.17
C THR A 425 -61.18 6.37 -17.52
N PHE A 426 -60.16 6.24 -18.36
CA PHE A 426 -58.76 6.23 -17.94
C PHE A 426 -58.30 7.68 -17.78
N THR A 427 -57.72 8.02 -16.62
CA THR A 427 -57.26 9.37 -16.29
C THR A 427 -55.75 9.38 -16.13
N ARG A 428 -55.08 10.29 -16.83
CA ARG A 428 -53.64 10.54 -16.81
C ARG A 428 -53.34 11.81 -16.02
N THR A 429 -52.52 11.69 -14.98
CA THR A 429 -52.00 12.81 -14.17
C THR A 429 -50.48 12.89 -14.26
N GLY A 430 -49.88 14.07 -14.07
CA GLY A 430 -48.45 14.31 -14.31
C GLY A 430 -48.19 14.75 -15.75
N SER A 431 -47.13 14.24 -16.39
CA SER A 431 -46.78 14.63 -17.76
C SER A 431 -47.88 14.29 -18.77
N ILE A 432 -48.39 15.29 -19.51
CA ILE A 432 -49.41 15.13 -20.58
C ILE A 432 -48.93 15.60 -21.96
N GLY A 433 -47.73 16.20 -22.07
CA GLY A 433 -47.28 16.88 -23.29
C GLY A 433 -47.09 15.96 -24.50
N SER A 434 -46.69 14.71 -24.28
CA SER A 434 -46.45 13.70 -25.31
C SER A 434 -47.59 12.68 -25.42
N VAL A 435 -47.71 12.01 -26.57
CA VAL A 435 -48.59 10.84 -26.74
C VAL A 435 -48.15 9.73 -25.77
N LEU A 436 -49.09 9.11 -25.06
CA LEU A 436 -48.84 7.89 -24.28
C LEU A 436 -49.60 6.73 -24.91
N SER A 437 -48.86 5.82 -25.55
CA SER A 437 -49.44 4.67 -26.24
C SER A 437 -49.31 3.39 -25.43
N ASN A 438 -50.20 2.42 -25.70
CA ASN A 438 -50.20 1.08 -25.11
C ASN A 438 -50.35 1.07 -23.58
N VAL A 439 -51.25 1.89 -23.03
CA VAL A 439 -51.65 1.76 -21.63
C VAL A 439 -52.47 0.48 -21.50
N ASN A 440 -51.89 -0.52 -20.83
CA ASN A 440 -52.44 -1.86 -20.75
C ASN A 440 -53.49 -1.98 -19.64
N PHE A 441 -54.52 -2.78 -19.88
CA PHE A 441 -55.44 -3.25 -18.85
C PHE A 441 -55.83 -4.70 -19.11
N ASN A 442 -56.13 -5.43 -18.04
CA ASN A 442 -56.72 -6.76 -18.09
C ASN A 442 -58.24 -6.63 -18.10
N VAL A 443 -58.88 -7.54 -18.83
CA VAL A 443 -60.34 -7.68 -18.92
C VAL A 443 -60.74 -8.89 -18.11
N GLY A 444 -61.76 -8.75 -17.26
CA GLY A 444 -62.36 -9.82 -16.49
C GLY A 444 -63.83 -9.53 -16.21
N GLY A 445 -64.39 -10.22 -15.21
CA GLY A 445 -65.83 -10.21 -14.93
C GLY A 445 -66.51 -11.48 -15.45
N THR A 446 -67.83 -11.53 -15.36
CA THR A 446 -68.64 -12.68 -15.79
C THR A 446 -69.16 -12.56 -17.22
N ALA A 447 -69.29 -11.33 -17.74
CA ALA A 447 -69.71 -11.07 -19.12
C ALA A 447 -68.58 -11.39 -20.09
N THR A 448 -68.92 -11.99 -21.23
CA THR A 448 -68.01 -12.44 -22.28
C THR A 448 -68.04 -11.51 -23.51
N PHE A 449 -66.85 -11.10 -23.93
CA PHE A 449 -66.69 -10.17 -25.06
C PHE A 449 -67.19 -10.80 -26.38
N ASN A 450 -68.01 -10.04 -27.12
CA ASN A 450 -68.74 -10.41 -28.34
C ASN A 450 -69.94 -11.36 -28.15
N ASN A 451 -70.20 -11.89 -26.97
CA ASN A 451 -71.49 -12.51 -26.67
C ASN A 451 -72.39 -11.48 -25.98
N ASP A 452 -71.92 -10.98 -24.84
CA ASP A 452 -72.75 -10.20 -23.90
C ASP A 452 -72.50 -8.69 -24.04
N TYR A 453 -71.37 -8.29 -24.64
CA TYR A 453 -71.08 -6.89 -24.94
C TYR A 453 -70.11 -6.71 -26.12
N THR A 454 -70.12 -5.52 -26.70
CA THR A 454 -69.05 -5.00 -27.57
C THR A 454 -68.39 -3.76 -26.96
N GLN A 455 -67.32 -3.25 -27.56
CA GLN A 455 -66.68 -2.04 -27.06
C GLN A 455 -66.20 -1.11 -28.17
N THR A 456 -66.12 0.17 -27.84
CA THR A 456 -65.44 1.20 -28.64
C THR A 456 -64.45 1.99 -27.78
N GLY A 457 -63.40 2.54 -28.39
CA GLY A 457 -62.42 3.40 -27.73
C GLY A 457 -61.11 2.71 -27.32
N ALA A 458 -61.10 1.39 -27.05
CA ALA A 458 -59.84 0.67 -26.88
C ALA A 458 -59.11 0.50 -28.22
N SER A 459 -57.80 0.73 -28.22
CA SER A 459 -56.91 0.52 -29.38
C SER A 459 -56.68 -0.97 -29.69
N SER A 460 -56.85 -1.85 -28.68
CA SER A 460 -56.93 -3.30 -28.83
C SER A 460 -57.79 -3.85 -27.69
N PHE A 461 -58.59 -4.89 -27.94
CA PHE A 461 -59.43 -5.51 -26.91
C PHE A 461 -59.70 -6.98 -27.26
N ASN A 462 -59.55 -7.88 -26.28
CA ASN A 462 -59.95 -9.28 -26.34
C ASN A 462 -60.50 -9.73 -24.97
N ALA A 463 -60.86 -11.01 -24.84
CA ALA A 463 -61.50 -11.55 -23.63
C ALA A 463 -60.67 -11.40 -22.34
N THR A 464 -59.35 -11.18 -22.42
CA THR A 464 -58.47 -11.15 -21.24
C THR A 464 -57.69 -9.84 -21.10
N THR A 465 -57.54 -9.05 -22.17
CA THR A 465 -56.63 -7.89 -22.20
C THR A 465 -57.11 -6.81 -23.17
N GLY A 466 -56.71 -5.57 -22.91
CA GLY A 466 -56.91 -4.45 -23.81
C GLY A 466 -55.89 -3.33 -23.62
N ARG A 467 -55.95 -2.33 -24.51
CA ARG A 467 -55.06 -1.16 -24.49
C ARG A 467 -55.79 0.13 -24.83
N VAL A 468 -55.47 1.22 -24.14
CA VAL A 468 -55.85 2.58 -24.53
C VAL A 468 -54.62 3.43 -24.87
N ASN A 469 -54.85 4.48 -25.68
CA ASN A 469 -53.83 5.47 -26.03
C ASN A 469 -54.33 6.86 -25.59
N PHE A 470 -53.44 7.66 -25.00
CA PHE A 470 -53.67 9.08 -24.76
C PHE A 470 -53.00 9.89 -25.85
N ALA A 471 -53.76 10.74 -26.54
CA ALA A 471 -53.20 11.74 -27.44
C ALA A 471 -52.33 12.75 -26.66
N ALA A 472 -51.42 13.43 -27.36
CA ALA A 472 -50.66 14.53 -26.78
C ALA A 472 -51.61 15.62 -26.24
N GLY A 473 -51.35 16.10 -25.02
CA GLY A 473 -52.20 17.04 -24.30
C GLY A 473 -53.48 16.46 -23.70
N SER A 474 -53.79 15.17 -23.92
CA SER A 474 -55.02 14.56 -23.37
C SER A 474 -54.79 14.00 -21.97
N ALA A 475 -55.62 14.42 -21.02
CA ALA A 475 -55.68 13.88 -19.67
C ALA A 475 -56.57 12.63 -19.55
N THR A 476 -57.36 12.30 -20.58
CA THR A 476 -58.30 11.17 -20.54
C THR A 476 -58.24 10.31 -21.81
N ALA A 477 -58.55 9.02 -21.63
CA ALA A 477 -58.88 8.07 -22.68
C ALA A 477 -60.09 7.25 -22.23
N ILE A 478 -60.98 6.87 -23.16
CA ILE A 478 -62.27 6.26 -22.82
C ILE A 478 -62.42 4.91 -23.52
N VAL A 479 -62.96 3.93 -22.80
CA VAL A 479 -63.49 2.68 -23.35
C VAL A 479 -64.98 2.61 -23.02
N THR A 480 -65.83 2.55 -24.03
CA THR A 480 -67.27 2.40 -23.88
C THR A 480 -67.63 0.95 -24.14
N VAL A 481 -68.22 0.30 -23.14
CA VAL A 481 -68.74 -1.06 -23.19
C VAL A 481 -70.25 -1.00 -23.45
N ASP A 482 -70.67 -1.62 -24.54
CA ASP A 482 -72.02 -1.61 -25.10
C ASP A 482 -72.65 -3.01 -24.92
N PRO A 483 -73.58 -3.19 -23.95
CA PRO A 483 -74.25 -4.47 -23.73
C PRO A 483 -74.98 -4.98 -24.98
N ARG A 484 -75.08 -6.29 -25.13
CA ARG A 484 -75.89 -6.95 -26.15
C ARG A 484 -77.11 -7.57 -25.49
N GLY A 485 -78.19 -6.81 -25.41
CA GLY A 485 -79.45 -7.34 -24.88
C GLY A 485 -80.03 -8.44 -25.76
N ASP A 486 -80.69 -9.39 -25.10
CA ASP A 486 -81.53 -10.38 -25.75
C ASP A 486 -82.91 -10.53 -25.07
N SER A 487 -83.42 -11.75 -24.92
CA SER A 487 -84.72 -12.04 -24.28
C SER A 487 -84.65 -13.23 -23.31
N VAL A 488 -83.43 -13.68 -22.97
CA VAL A 488 -83.12 -14.82 -22.12
C VAL A 488 -82.91 -14.32 -20.71
N VAL A 489 -83.75 -14.78 -19.78
CA VAL A 489 -83.54 -14.47 -18.36
C VAL A 489 -82.25 -15.11 -17.86
N GLU A 490 -81.28 -14.27 -17.55
CA GLU A 490 -79.98 -14.65 -17.03
C GLU A 490 -79.56 -13.83 -15.79
N PRO A 491 -78.53 -14.27 -15.04
CA PRO A 491 -78.01 -13.48 -13.92
C PRO A 491 -77.35 -12.18 -14.40
N ASN A 492 -77.37 -11.14 -13.56
CA ASN A 492 -76.57 -9.93 -13.81
C ASN A 492 -75.09 -10.30 -14.03
N GLU A 493 -74.51 -9.69 -15.05
CA GLU A 493 -73.14 -9.92 -15.43
C GLU A 493 -72.23 -8.73 -15.12
N THR A 494 -70.93 -8.93 -15.18
CA THR A 494 -69.94 -7.91 -14.84
C THR A 494 -68.85 -7.80 -15.89
N VAL A 495 -68.39 -6.57 -16.11
CA VAL A 495 -67.17 -6.27 -16.88
C VAL A 495 -66.20 -5.57 -15.94
N MET A 496 -65.03 -6.16 -15.72
CA MET A 496 -63.97 -5.61 -14.86
C MET A 496 -62.79 -5.21 -15.72
N LEU A 497 -62.35 -3.95 -15.62
CA LEU A 497 -61.12 -3.47 -16.21
C LEU A 497 -60.10 -3.17 -15.11
N THR A 498 -58.94 -3.81 -15.21
CA THR A 498 -57.83 -3.65 -14.25
C THR A 498 -56.59 -3.15 -14.96
N LEU A 499 -56.12 -1.94 -14.65
CA LEU A 499 -54.87 -1.39 -15.17
C LEU A 499 -53.70 -2.34 -14.89
N ALA A 500 -52.93 -2.61 -15.94
CA ALA A 500 -51.72 -3.42 -15.89
C ALA A 500 -50.49 -2.52 -16.00
N THR A 501 -49.35 -3.01 -15.49
CA THR A 501 -48.07 -2.32 -15.63
C THR A 501 -47.66 -2.22 -17.10
N GLY A 502 -46.91 -1.17 -17.43
CA GLY A 502 -46.46 -0.90 -18.80
C GLY A 502 -45.31 0.11 -18.81
N THR A 503 -44.87 0.48 -20.00
CA THR A 503 -43.77 1.42 -20.21
C THR A 503 -44.29 2.85 -20.32
N GLY A 504 -43.61 3.81 -19.68
CA GLY A 504 -43.90 5.24 -19.82
C GLY A 504 -45.02 5.77 -18.91
N TYR A 505 -45.52 4.95 -17.99
CA TYR A 505 -46.50 5.38 -16.99
C TYR A 505 -46.39 4.55 -15.71
N THR A 506 -46.90 5.10 -14.61
CA THR A 506 -47.12 4.40 -13.35
C THR A 506 -48.61 4.10 -13.16
N VAL A 507 -48.93 2.99 -12.50
CA VAL A 507 -50.33 2.63 -12.19
C VAL A 507 -50.75 3.33 -10.90
N GLY A 508 -51.73 4.21 -10.99
CA GLY A 508 -52.34 4.93 -9.88
C GLY A 508 -53.62 4.27 -9.36
N SER A 509 -54.22 4.89 -8.34
CA SER A 509 -55.46 4.42 -7.70
C SER A 509 -56.66 5.29 -8.09
N PRO A 510 -57.84 4.71 -8.38
CA PRO A 510 -58.14 3.28 -8.48
C PRO A 510 -57.52 2.63 -9.74
N ASN A 511 -56.99 1.41 -9.58
CA ASN A 511 -56.38 0.63 -10.66
C ASN A 511 -57.29 -0.50 -11.19
N ALA A 512 -58.41 -0.79 -10.53
CA ALA A 512 -59.39 -1.77 -10.97
C ALA A 512 -60.78 -1.21 -10.76
N VAL A 513 -61.67 -1.46 -11.72
CA VAL A 513 -63.06 -1.04 -11.61
C VAL A 513 -63.99 -2.02 -12.32
N THR A 514 -65.15 -2.28 -11.71
CA THR A 514 -66.17 -3.21 -12.22
C THR A 514 -67.43 -2.43 -12.56
N GLY A 515 -67.99 -2.69 -13.74
CA GLY A 515 -69.32 -2.27 -14.16
C GLY A 515 -70.25 -3.49 -14.28
N THR A 516 -71.53 -3.29 -13.99
CA THR A 516 -72.55 -4.36 -14.03
C THR A 516 -73.45 -4.19 -15.26
N ILE A 517 -73.69 -5.29 -15.97
CA ILE A 517 -74.75 -5.42 -16.97
C ILE A 517 -75.91 -6.14 -16.26
N ALA A 518 -76.99 -5.42 -16.01
CA ALA A 518 -78.15 -5.94 -15.31
C ALA A 518 -79.13 -6.56 -16.30
N ASN A 519 -79.54 -7.79 -16.02
CA ASN A 519 -80.60 -8.46 -16.77
C ASN A 519 -81.92 -7.68 -16.57
N ASP A 520 -82.55 -7.24 -17.64
CA ASP A 520 -83.87 -6.62 -17.63
C ASP A 520 -84.97 -7.51 -18.24
N ASP A 521 -84.62 -8.73 -18.64
CA ASP A 521 -85.54 -9.72 -19.13
C ASP A 521 -86.48 -10.31 -18.06
N LEU A 522 -87.71 -10.56 -18.47
CA LEU A 522 -88.79 -11.12 -17.64
C LEU A 522 -89.07 -12.56 -18.05
N LEU A 523 -89.26 -13.44 -17.05
CA LEU A 523 -89.78 -14.79 -17.29
C LEU A 523 -91.15 -14.70 -17.97
N THR A 524 -91.24 -15.00 -19.26
CA THR A 524 -92.55 -15.12 -19.92
C THR A 524 -93.25 -16.38 -19.39
N PRO A 525 -94.45 -16.28 -18.78
CA PRO A 525 -95.20 -17.44 -18.32
C PRO A 525 -95.85 -18.14 -19.53
N GLY A 526 -95.08 -18.99 -20.22
CA GLY A 526 -95.51 -19.65 -21.44
C GLY A 526 -94.73 -20.93 -21.72
N GLY A 527 -94.88 -21.94 -20.85
CA GLY A 527 -94.23 -23.23 -21.06
C GLY A 527 -94.49 -24.33 -20.02
N LEU A 528 -95.46 -24.18 -19.12
CA LEU A 528 -95.82 -25.27 -18.19
C LEU A 528 -96.90 -26.16 -18.83
N SER A 529 -96.49 -27.29 -19.41
CA SER A 529 -97.41 -28.41 -19.65
C SER A 529 -97.57 -29.18 -18.34
N LEU A 530 -98.80 -29.22 -17.80
CA LEU A 530 -99.18 -30.11 -16.69
C LEU A 530 -98.97 -31.56 -17.12
N ASN A 531 -97.79 -32.16 -16.88
CA ASN A 531 -97.66 -33.62 -16.80
C ASN A 531 -96.35 -34.18 -16.25
N GLU A 532 -95.53 -33.45 -15.51
CA GLU A 532 -94.30 -34.03 -14.92
C GLU A 532 -94.06 -33.59 -13.47
N LEU A 533 -95.02 -33.89 -12.59
CA LEU A 533 -94.80 -33.89 -11.14
C LEU A 533 -95.35 -35.18 -10.53
N SER A 534 -94.70 -36.29 -10.88
CA SER A 534 -94.81 -37.53 -10.12
C SER A 534 -93.54 -38.37 -10.28
N GLN A 535 -92.51 -38.08 -9.50
CA GLN A 535 -91.67 -39.10 -8.86
C GLN A 535 -90.66 -38.48 -7.90
N GLU A 536 -90.53 -39.14 -6.74
CA GLU A 536 -89.57 -38.97 -5.64
C GLU A 536 -90.01 -38.19 -4.39
N ILE A 537 -90.85 -38.85 -3.57
CA ILE A 537 -90.62 -38.90 -2.12
C ILE A 537 -90.90 -40.34 -1.64
N PRO A 538 -89.90 -41.10 -1.16
CA PRO A 538 -90.13 -42.22 -0.26
C PRO A 538 -90.11 -41.72 1.20
N ASP A 539 -91.27 -41.87 1.83
CA ASP A 539 -91.47 -42.35 3.20
C ASP A 539 -90.75 -41.65 4.37
N LEU A 540 -91.53 -40.84 5.11
CA LEU A 540 -91.42 -40.75 6.57
C LEU A 540 -92.81 -40.56 7.17
N SER A 541 -93.46 -41.71 7.42
CA SER A 541 -94.41 -42.00 8.50
C SER A 541 -94.67 -40.86 9.51
N LEU A 542 -95.89 -40.33 9.49
CA LEU A 542 -96.44 -39.36 10.44
C LEU A 542 -97.02 -40.06 11.68
N GLY A 543 -96.55 -39.65 12.87
CA GLY A 543 -97.16 -39.94 14.16
C GLY A 543 -97.86 -38.72 14.76
N THR A 544 -99.15 -38.61 14.47
CA THR A 544 -100.26 -38.05 15.29
C THR A 544 -100.23 -36.63 15.88
N ASN A 545 -101.29 -35.88 15.49
CA ASN A 545 -102.12 -34.91 16.23
C ASN A 545 -101.72 -33.42 16.33
N THR A 546 -102.24 -32.64 15.37
CA THR A 546 -103.15 -31.45 15.47
C THR A 546 -103.21 -30.73 16.83
N PHE A 547 -103.19 -29.40 16.99
CA PHE A 547 -103.48 -28.20 16.18
C PHE A 547 -102.60 -27.04 16.72
N VAL A 548 -102.36 -25.97 15.95
CA VAL A 548 -102.66 -24.56 16.30
C VAL A 548 -102.37 -23.63 15.10
N GLU A 549 -103.25 -22.66 14.98
CA GLU A 549 -103.50 -21.67 13.94
C GLU A 549 -102.56 -20.44 13.98
N ILE A 550 -102.44 -19.82 12.80
CA ILE A 550 -102.45 -18.36 12.52
C ILE A 550 -101.16 -17.52 12.72
N ASN A 551 -100.77 -16.93 11.58
CA ASN A 551 -100.28 -15.56 11.31
C ASN A 551 -98.80 -15.15 11.36
N THR A 552 -98.34 -14.81 10.15
CA THR A 552 -97.70 -13.54 9.72
C THR A 552 -96.51 -12.94 10.47
N ILE A 553 -95.46 -12.78 9.65
CA ILE A 553 -94.65 -11.58 9.39
C ILE A 553 -93.53 -11.21 10.39
N ALA A 554 -92.40 -10.87 9.75
CA ALA A 554 -91.23 -10.11 10.22
C ALA A 554 -90.18 -10.85 11.06
N THR A 555 -89.07 -11.15 10.39
CA THR A 555 -87.76 -11.38 11.02
C THR A 555 -86.95 -10.09 10.97
N GLU A 556 -86.77 -9.47 12.14
CA GLU A 556 -85.55 -8.74 12.48
C GLU A 556 -84.98 -9.35 13.77
N GLU A 557 -83.69 -9.11 13.99
CA GLU A 557 -82.93 -9.31 15.24
C GLU A 557 -82.50 -10.77 15.56
N LEU A 558 -81.29 -11.07 16.03
CA LEU A 558 -80.47 -10.37 17.02
C LEU A 558 -78.98 -10.75 16.95
N THR A 559 -78.16 -9.77 17.30
CA THR A 559 -76.76 -9.83 17.70
C THR A 559 -76.54 -10.35 19.13
N SER A 560 -75.37 -10.99 19.29
CA SER A 560 -74.48 -11.08 20.48
C SER A 560 -74.88 -11.88 21.72
N MET A 561 -74.17 -12.99 21.93
CA MET A 561 -73.68 -13.52 23.22
C MET A 561 -72.31 -14.18 22.93
N ALA A 562 -71.19 -13.71 23.46
CA ALA A 562 -70.64 -13.85 24.81
C ALA A 562 -69.77 -15.10 25.02
N SER A 563 -68.54 -14.83 25.46
CA SER A 563 -67.61 -15.63 26.27
C SER A 563 -67.06 -16.96 25.73
N PHE A 564 -65.73 -17.00 25.58
CA PHE A 564 -64.94 -18.18 25.90
C PHE A 564 -63.76 -17.79 26.80
N ASN A 565 -63.68 -18.43 27.95
CA ASN A 565 -62.64 -18.31 28.97
C ASN A 565 -61.68 -19.49 28.82
N ALA A 566 -60.36 -19.26 28.91
CA ALA A 566 -59.41 -20.26 29.36
C ALA A 566 -58.10 -19.58 29.80
N ASP A 567 -57.91 -19.54 31.11
CA ASP A 567 -56.66 -19.26 31.81
C ASP A 567 -55.52 -20.20 31.37
N PHE A 568 -54.30 -19.66 31.23
CA PHE A 568 -53.08 -20.39 31.60
C PHE A 568 -51.95 -19.44 32.03
N ASN A 569 -51.62 -19.58 33.32
CA ASN A 569 -50.48 -19.19 34.18
C ASN A 569 -49.27 -18.36 33.64
N PRO A 570 -48.71 -17.43 34.45
CA PRO A 570 -47.57 -16.57 34.11
C PRO A 570 -46.23 -17.07 34.70
N GLU A 571 -45.09 -16.76 34.06
CA GLU A 571 -43.79 -16.69 34.76
C GLU A 571 -42.82 -15.71 34.07
N PHE A 572 -42.35 -14.75 34.90
CA PHE A 572 -41.03 -14.09 34.97
C PHE A 572 -40.34 -13.41 33.77
N GLY A 573 -39.91 -12.16 34.02
CA GLY A 573 -38.46 -11.86 33.95
C GLY A 573 -38.03 -10.65 33.12
N VAL A 574 -37.80 -9.53 33.82
CA VAL A 574 -37.17 -8.27 33.38
C VAL A 574 -35.71 -8.44 32.96
N VAL A 575 -35.25 -7.75 31.91
CA VAL A 575 -33.95 -7.02 31.87
C VAL A 575 -34.12 -5.76 31.00
N MET A 576 -33.51 -4.66 31.48
CA MET A 576 -33.46 -3.29 30.95
C MET A 576 -33.02 -3.15 29.50
#